data_AF-A0A964K6K4-F1
#
_entry.id   AF-A0A964K6K4-F1
#
_cell.length_a   1.000
_cell.length_b   1.000
_cell.length_c   1.000
_cell.angle_alpha   90.00
_cell.angle_beta   90.00
_cell.angle_gamma   90.00
#
_symmetry.space_group_name_H-M   'P 1'
#
loop_
_entity.id
_entity.type
_entity.pdbx_description
1 polymer ?
#
loop_
_entity_poly.entity_id
_entity_poly.type
_entity_poly.pdbx_seq_one_letter_code
_entity_poly.pdbx_strand_id
1 'polypeptide(L)'
;MSNPERVKARLPCPLLVDGACSVYQARPLICRSFNSFDANACAREIMSGRPGITVPAYDVPLRVGMAVAKGVEEGLVEAGQFDGGVELVRGLAIAMTEPDAAKRWLAGEELFYPARVSVQLS
;
A
#
# COMPACT_ATOMS: atom_id res chain seq x y z
N MET A 1 -4.80 10.38 11.33
CA MET A 1 -3.35 10.19 11.16
C MET A 1 -3.07 9.83 9.70
N SER A 2 -2.11 10.51 9.08
CA SER A 2 -1.59 10.30 7.73
C SER A 2 -0.50 9.22 7.69
N ASN A 3 -0.14 8.74 6.50
CA ASN A 3 0.95 7.75 6.37
C ASN A 3 2.30 8.28 6.88
N PRO A 4 2.74 9.52 6.56
CA PRO A 4 3.95 10.09 7.14
C PRO A 4 3.95 10.15 8.68
N GLU A 5 2.81 10.51 9.30
CA GLU A 5 2.67 10.51 10.75
C GLU A 5 2.75 9.10 11.34
N ARG A 6 2.11 8.10 10.70
CA ARG A 6 2.19 6.69 11.09
C ARG A 6 3.62 6.16 11.04
N VAL A 7 4.33 6.46 9.94
CA VAL A 7 5.73 6.08 9.74
C VAL A 7 6.62 6.75 10.77
N LYS A 8 6.43 8.05 11.02
CA LYS A 8 7.16 8.80 12.08
C LYS A 8 6.91 8.22 13.47
N ALA A 9 5.68 7.82 13.76
CA ALA A 9 5.29 7.16 15.02
C ALA A 9 5.71 5.69 15.09
N ARG A 10 6.31 5.14 14.03
CA ARG A 10 6.76 3.73 13.93
C ARG A 10 5.64 2.73 14.19
N LEU A 11 4.41 3.09 13.83
CA LEU A 11 3.27 2.20 13.98
C LEU A 11 3.29 1.15 12.85
N PRO A 12 3.24 -0.15 13.18
CA PRO A 12 3.21 -1.19 12.17
C PRO A 12 1.97 -1.10 11.28
N CYS A 13 1.95 -1.87 10.20
CA CYS A 13 0.74 -2.03 9.41
C CYS A 13 -0.38 -2.61 10.30
N PRO A 14 -1.61 -2.05 10.29
CA PRO A 14 -2.71 -2.51 11.14
C PRO A 14 -3.23 -3.91 10.79
N LEU A 15 -2.83 -4.45 9.64
CA LEU A 15 -3.15 -5.81 9.20
C LEU A 15 -2.14 -6.85 9.70
N LEU A 16 -1.17 -6.46 10.54
CA LEU A 16 -0.26 -7.42 11.18
C LEU A 16 -0.88 -7.97 12.46
N VAL A 17 -0.93 -9.28 12.57
CA VAL A 17 -1.30 -10.04 13.78
C VAL A 17 -0.13 -10.99 14.07
N ASP A 18 0.43 -10.91 15.28
CA ASP A 18 1.60 -11.69 15.70
C ASP A 18 2.79 -11.60 14.72
N GLY A 19 3.01 -10.42 14.14
CA GLY A 19 4.09 -10.16 13.18
C GLY A 19 3.84 -10.69 11.77
N ALA A 20 2.68 -11.32 11.50
CA ALA A 20 2.29 -11.83 10.19
C ALA A 20 1.11 -11.05 9.60
N CYS A 21 1.02 -10.96 8.27
CA CYS A 21 -0.12 -10.32 7.61
C CYS A 21 -1.36 -11.22 7.74
N SER A 22 -2.38 -10.74 8.46
CA SER A 22 -3.63 -11.47 8.71
C SER A 22 -4.45 -11.69 7.44
N VAL A 23 -4.27 -10.83 6.43
CA VAL A 23 -4.91 -10.93 5.11
C VAL A 23 -3.92 -11.37 4.04
N TYR A 24 -3.05 -12.34 4.36
CA TYR A 24 -1.96 -12.77 3.46
C TYR A 24 -2.43 -13.10 2.04
N GLN A 25 -3.65 -13.64 1.85
CA GLN A 25 -4.22 -13.94 0.53
C GLN A 25 -4.57 -12.67 -0.27
N ALA A 26 -4.97 -11.59 0.38
CA ALA A 26 -5.27 -10.28 -0.24
C ALA A 26 -4.11 -9.28 -0.14
N ARG A 27 -2.90 -9.73 0.27
CA ARG A 27 -1.73 -8.88 0.44
C ARG A 27 -1.42 -8.12 -0.87
N PRO A 28 -1.32 -6.77 -0.85
CA PRO A 28 -1.11 -5.99 -2.07
C PRO A 28 0.19 -6.35 -2.80
N LEU A 29 0.20 -6.16 -4.13
CA LEU A 29 1.33 -6.51 -5.00
C LEU A 29 2.66 -5.91 -4.52
N ILE A 30 2.67 -4.64 -4.12
CA ILE A 30 3.88 -3.97 -3.63
C ILE A 30 4.46 -4.65 -2.38
N CYS A 31 3.59 -5.17 -1.50
CA CYS A 31 4.02 -5.88 -0.30
C CYS A 31 4.44 -7.33 -0.60
N ARG A 32 4.03 -7.90 -1.74
CA ARG A 32 4.44 -9.25 -2.20
C ARG A 32 5.75 -9.21 -3.01
N SER A 33 5.97 -8.12 -3.74
CA SER A 33 7.08 -7.98 -4.67
C SER A 33 8.38 -7.61 -3.96
N PHE A 34 8.30 -6.86 -2.85
CA PHE A 34 9.47 -6.53 -2.03
C PHE A 34 9.86 -7.71 -1.11
N ASN A 35 11.04 -8.29 -1.35
CA ASN A 35 11.58 -9.40 -0.55
C ASN A 35 13.06 -9.15 -0.28
N SER A 36 13.41 -8.86 0.97
CA SER A 36 14.81 -8.69 1.37
C SER A 36 15.52 -10.04 1.52
N PHE A 37 16.76 -10.14 1.05
CA PHE A 37 17.63 -11.28 1.30
C PHE A 37 18.64 -11.04 2.44
N ASP A 38 18.54 -9.91 3.14
CA ASP A 38 19.32 -9.60 4.35
C ASP A 38 18.38 -9.20 5.49
N ALA A 39 18.05 -10.17 6.35
CA ALA A 39 17.18 -9.97 7.50
C ALA A 39 17.72 -8.92 8.47
N ASN A 40 19.05 -8.80 8.61
CA ASN A 40 19.66 -7.83 9.52
C ASN A 40 19.53 -6.41 8.96
N ALA A 41 19.74 -6.21 7.65
CA ALA A 41 19.51 -4.93 7.01
C ALA A 41 18.04 -4.50 7.09
N CYS A 42 17.11 -5.43 6.84
CA CYS A 42 15.68 -5.17 6.96
C CYS A 42 15.28 -4.78 8.40
N ALA A 43 15.73 -5.54 9.41
CA ALA A 43 15.46 -5.22 10.80
C ALA A 43 16.08 -3.86 11.22
N ARG A 44 17.30 -3.54 10.75
CA ARG A 44 17.94 -2.25 11.02
C ARG A 44 17.16 -1.07 10.44
N GLU A 45 16.63 -1.18 9.22
CA GLU A 45 15.81 -0.11 8.63
C GLU A 45 14.59 0.17 9.51
N ILE A 46 13.82 -0.88 9.83
CA ILE A 46 12.62 -0.80 10.68
C ILE A 46 12.93 -0.23 12.07
N MET A 47 14.00 -0.71 12.73
CA MET A 47 14.33 -0.32 14.10
C MET A 47 15.01 1.06 14.19
N SER A 48 15.81 1.44 13.18
CA SER A 48 16.58 2.68 13.24
C SER A 48 15.69 3.92 13.20
N GLY A 49 14.55 3.84 12.48
CA GLY A 49 13.71 4.98 12.13
C GLY A 49 14.49 6.14 11.51
N ARG A 50 15.64 5.85 10.87
CA ARG A 50 16.43 6.81 10.12
C ARG A 50 16.12 6.62 8.63
N PRO A 51 15.73 7.69 7.90
CA PRO A 51 15.62 7.60 6.46
C PRO A 51 17.00 7.26 5.84
N GLY A 52 16.99 6.51 4.75
CA GLY A 52 18.20 6.25 3.94
C GLY A 52 18.97 4.98 4.26
N ILE A 53 18.46 4.07 5.11
CA ILE A 53 18.99 2.71 5.17
C ILE A 53 18.48 1.93 3.95
N THR A 54 19.36 1.64 3.01
CA THR A 54 19.04 0.77 1.88
C THR A 54 18.84 -0.66 2.38
N VAL A 55 17.65 -1.22 2.13
CA VAL A 55 17.36 -2.63 2.37
C VAL A 55 17.58 -3.38 1.06
N PRO A 56 18.57 -4.28 0.97
CA PRO A 56 18.80 -5.06 -0.23
C PRO A 56 17.61 -6.02 -0.43
N ALA A 57 17.12 -6.11 -1.67
CA ALA A 57 15.96 -6.92 -2.01
C ALA A 57 16.13 -7.57 -3.38
N TYR A 58 15.43 -8.68 -3.60
CA TYR A 58 15.34 -9.29 -4.92
C TYR A 58 14.70 -8.31 -5.89
N ASP A 59 15.45 -7.95 -6.93
CA ASP A 59 15.11 -6.92 -7.88
C ASP A 59 14.04 -7.36 -8.88
N VAL A 60 14.13 -8.60 -9.38
CA VAL A 60 13.19 -9.12 -10.38
C VAL A 60 11.76 -9.15 -9.86
N PRO A 61 11.45 -9.73 -8.68
CA PRO A 61 10.09 -9.70 -8.15
C PRO A 61 9.57 -8.29 -7.92
N LEU A 62 10.42 -7.38 -7.40
CA LEU A 62 10.05 -5.99 -7.17
C LEU A 62 9.66 -5.28 -8.47
N ARG A 63 10.50 -5.39 -9.51
CA ARG A 63 10.25 -4.80 -10.83
C ARG A 63 8.99 -5.36 -11.49
N VAL A 64 8.80 -6.69 -11.45
CA VAL A 64 7.60 -7.34 -11.99
C VAL A 64 6.34 -6.83 -11.27
N GLY A 65 6.36 -6.77 -9.95
CA GLY A 65 5.23 -6.26 -9.18
C GLY A 65 4.89 -4.79 -9.49
N MET A 66 5.92 -3.95 -9.67
CA MET A 66 5.72 -2.55 -10.08
C MET A 66 5.16 -2.44 -11.50
N ALA A 67 5.69 -3.23 -12.45
CA ALA A 67 5.22 -3.23 -13.83
C ALA A 67 3.75 -3.68 -13.93
N VAL A 68 3.36 -4.72 -13.19
CA VAL A 68 1.96 -5.17 -13.13
C VAL A 68 1.06 -4.10 -12.53
N ALA A 69 1.47 -3.47 -11.41
CA ALA A 69 0.69 -2.41 -10.79
C ALA A 69 0.50 -1.22 -11.75
N LYS A 70 1.56 -0.82 -12.46
CA LYS A 70 1.50 0.26 -13.45
C LYS A 70 0.60 -0.07 -14.64
N GLY A 71 0.69 -1.29 -15.19
CA GLY A 71 -0.18 -1.70 -16.30
C GLY A 71 -1.67 -1.74 -15.91
N VAL A 72 -1.99 -2.14 -14.67
CA VAL A 72 -3.37 -2.07 -14.15
C VAL A 72 -3.84 -0.63 -14.03
N GLU A 73 -3.00 0.25 -13.49
CA GLU A 73 -3.29 1.69 -13.40
C GLU A 73 -3.55 2.30 -14.78
N GLU A 74 -2.65 2.07 -15.74
CA GLU A 74 -2.78 2.57 -17.12
C GLU A 74 -4.06 2.07 -17.80
N GLY A 75 -4.37 0.77 -17.67
CA GLY A 75 -5.61 0.22 -18.21
C GLY A 75 -6.87 0.83 -17.59
N LEU A 76 -6.85 1.12 -16.28
CA LEU A 76 -7.96 1.81 -15.61
C LEU A 76 -8.09 3.27 -16.06
N VAL A 77 -6.97 3.97 -16.29
CA VAL A 77 -6.97 5.34 -16.83
C VAL A 77 -7.55 5.35 -18.24
N GLU A 78 -7.10 4.46 -19.13
CA GLU A 78 -7.61 4.34 -20.50
C GLU A 78 -9.11 4.01 -20.54
N ALA A 79 -9.60 3.21 -19.59
CA ALA A 79 -11.01 2.88 -19.46
C ALA A 79 -11.86 3.98 -18.81
N GLY A 80 -11.27 5.10 -18.37
CA GLY A 80 -11.96 6.15 -17.62
C GLY A 80 -12.45 5.72 -16.23
N GLN A 81 -11.83 4.68 -15.65
CA GLN A 81 -12.19 4.05 -14.38
C GLN A 81 -11.16 4.29 -13.27
N PHE A 82 -10.16 5.16 -13.51
CA PHE A 82 -9.17 5.52 -12.51
C PHE A 82 -9.45 6.91 -11.93
N ASP A 83 -9.76 6.95 -10.64
CA ASP A 83 -10.06 8.19 -9.90
C ASP A 83 -8.93 8.60 -8.95
N GLY A 84 -7.81 7.88 -8.97
CA GLY A 84 -6.59 8.14 -8.19
C GLY A 84 -6.19 6.99 -7.27
N GLY A 85 -4.96 7.04 -6.77
CA GLY A 85 -4.49 6.11 -5.75
C GLY A 85 -5.18 6.37 -4.40
N VAL A 86 -5.40 5.32 -3.60
CA VAL A 86 -5.91 5.42 -2.23
C VAL A 86 -4.82 4.99 -1.26
N GLU A 87 -4.57 5.78 -0.21
CA GLU A 87 -3.64 5.39 0.86
C GLU A 87 -4.22 4.19 1.62
N LEU A 88 -3.48 3.08 1.67
CA LEU A 88 -3.98 1.79 2.14
C LEU A 88 -4.58 1.84 3.55
N VAL A 89 -3.89 2.46 4.51
CA VAL A 89 -4.34 2.46 5.91
C VAL A 89 -5.58 3.33 6.09
N ARG A 90 -5.64 4.49 5.44
CA ARG A 90 -6.81 5.37 5.48
C ARG A 90 -8.00 4.80 4.72
N GLY A 91 -7.77 4.19 3.55
CA GLY A 91 -8.81 3.50 2.78
C GLY A 91 -9.39 2.32 3.57
N LEU A 92 -8.53 1.53 4.22
CA LEU A 92 -8.97 0.45 5.10
C LEU A 92 -9.82 0.98 6.26
N ALA A 93 -9.40 2.07 6.91
CA ALA A 93 -10.18 2.67 7.99
C ALA A 93 -11.60 3.05 7.53
N ILE A 94 -11.73 3.69 6.36
CA ILE A 94 -13.03 4.03 5.75
C ILE A 94 -13.83 2.75 5.48
N ALA A 95 -13.22 1.75 4.84
CA ALA A 95 -13.90 0.50 4.48
C ALA A 95 -14.39 -0.30 5.71
N MET A 96 -13.73 -0.16 6.85
CA MET A 96 -14.11 -0.83 8.11
C MET A 96 -15.20 -0.08 8.89
N THR A 97 -15.33 1.24 8.71
CA THR A 97 -16.31 2.05 9.43
C THR A 97 -17.59 2.31 8.64
N GLU A 98 -17.50 2.36 7.31
CA GLU A 98 -18.63 2.66 6.44
C GLU A 98 -19.42 1.38 6.07
N PRO A 99 -20.72 1.31 6.36
CA PRO A 99 -21.56 0.19 5.93
C PRO A 99 -21.57 0.05 4.40
N ASP A 100 -21.48 -1.19 3.93
CA ASP A 100 -21.51 -1.55 2.50
C ASP A 100 -20.49 -0.78 1.64
N ALA A 101 -19.37 -0.34 2.23
CA ALA A 101 -18.36 0.51 1.58
C ALA A 101 -17.98 0.06 0.16
N ALA A 102 -17.69 -1.23 -0.01
CA ALA A 102 -17.32 -1.79 -1.31
C ALA A 102 -18.44 -1.68 -2.34
N LYS A 103 -19.70 -1.94 -1.96
CA LYS A 103 -20.85 -1.86 -2.89
C LYS A 103 -21.11 -0.42 -3.31
N ARG A 104 -21.07 0.50 -2.34
CA ARG A 104 -21.28 1.95 -2.57
C ARG A 104 -20.21 2.53 -3.49
N TRP A 105 -18.94 2.18 -3.23
CA TRP A 105 -17.85 2.57 -4.11
C TRP A 105 -18.00 1.99 -5.52
N LEU A 106 -18.36 0.71 -5.66
CA LEU A 106 -18.64 0.09 -6.97
C LEU A 106 -19.85 0.71 -7.69
N ALA A 107 -20.79 1.33 -6.96
CA ALA A 107 -21.91 2.08 -7.52
C ALA A 107 -21.52 3.51 -7.94
N GLY A 108 -20.26 3.91 -7.77
CA GLY A 108 -19.73 5.20 -8.18
C GLY A 108 -19.69 6.27 -7.07
N GLU A 109 -19.99 5.93 -5.81
CA GLU A 109 -19.80 6.87 -4.72
C GLU A 109 -18.32 7.12 -4.45
N GLU A 110 -17.93 8.39 -4.30
CA GLU A 110 -16.55 8.80 -3.99
C GLU A 110 -16.16 8.58 -2.51
N LEU A 111 -16.49 7.41 -1.97
CA LEU A 111 -16.33 7.07 -0.55
C LEU A 111 -14.87 7.21 -0.07
N PHE A 112 -13.91 6.89 -0.94
CA PHE A 112 -12.49 6.94 -0.63
C PHE A 112 -11.82 8.28 -0.93
N TYR A 113 -12.57 9.31 -1.35
CA TYR A 113 -12.04 10.65 -1.61
C TYR A 113 -11.14 11.19 -0.48
N PRO A 114 -11.51 11.07 0.82
CA PRO A 114 -10.66 11.58 1.91
C PRO A 114 -9.31 10.87 2.03
N ALA A 115 -9.17 9.67 1.45
CA ALA A 115 -7.97 8.84 1.49
C ALA A 115 -7.20 8.85 0.14
N ARG A 116 -7.65 9.62 -0.86
CA ARG A 116 -6.93 9.75 -2.12
C ARG A 116 -5.52 10.32 -1.90
N VAL A 117 -4.57 9.80 -2.66
CA VAL A 117 -3.21 10.33 -2.76
C VAL A 117 -3.02 10.94 -4.14
N SER A 118 -2.37 12.10 -4.18
CA SER A 118 -1.93 12.69 -5.44
C SER A 118 -0.92 11.74 -6.07
N VAL A 119 -1.31 11.09 -7.18
CA VAL A 119 -0.35 10.38 -8.01
C VAL A 119 0.32 11.45 -8.87
N GLN A 120 1.60 11.73 -8.62
CA GLN A 120 2.39 12.45 -9.62
C GLN A 120 2.60 11.49 -10.78
N LEU A 121 1.78 11.67 -11.82
CA LEU A 121 2.02 11.08 -13.14
C LEU A 121 3.32 11.71 -13.65
N SER A 122 4.41 10.95 -13.56
CA SER A 122 5.69 11.28 -14.21
C SER A 122 5.65 10.91 -15.68
#